data_AF-A0A953SRU8-F1
#
_entry.id   AF-A0A953SRU8-F1
#
_cell.length_a   1.000
_cell.length_b   1.000
_cell.length_c   1.000
_cell.angle_alpha   90.00
_cell.angle_beta   90.00
_cell.angle_gamma   90.00
#
_symmetry.space_group_name_H-M   'P 1'
#
loop_
_entity.id
_entity.type
_entity.pdbx_description
1 polymer ?
#
loop_
_entity_poly.entity_id
_entity_poly.type
_entity_poly.pdbx_seq_one_letter_code
_entity_poly.pdbx_strand_id
1 'polypeptide(L)' 'MTTARRYKFLFAGGGTGGHLFPAVAVAEKIAERLPGAKILFVGTKSKIEGRVIPKLGYEFKAIW' A
#
# COMPACT_ATOMS: atom_id res chain seq x y z
N MET A 1 -26.37 8.86 13.24
CA MET A 1 -25.08 8.14 13.18
C MET A 1 -24.52 8.31 11.77
N THR A 2 -23.63 9.27 11.56
CA THR A 2 -22.94 9.47 10.28
C THR A 2 -21.96 8.33 10.09
N THR A 3 -22.16 7.51 9.05
CA THR A 3 -21.25 6.42 8.69
C THR A 3 -19.87 7.03 8.45
N ALA A 4 -18.92 6.78 9.36
CA ALA A 4 -17.55 7.25 9.19
C ALA A 4 -17.02 6.71 7.86
N ARG A 5 -16.76 7.61 6.90
CA ARG A 5 -16.36 7.24 5.55
C ARG A 5 -14.98 6.60 5.60
N ARG A 6 -14.95 5.26 5.53
CA ARG A 6 -13.69 4.49 5.51
C ARG A 6 -13.13 4.48 4.09
N TYR A 7 -12.13 5.31 3.84
CA TYR A 7 -11.41 5.28 2.58
C TYR A 7 -10.58 4.01 2.45
N LYS A 8 -10.56 3.44 1.25
CA LYS A 8 -9.74 2.29 0.90
C LYS A 8 -8.91 2.65 -0.32
N PHE A 9 -7.61 2.46 -0.23
CA PHE A 9 -6.65 2.74 -1.29
C PHE A 9 -5.95 1.45 -1.67
N LEU A 10 -5.84 1.24 -2.97
CA LEU A 10 -5.11 0.11 -3.54
C LEU A 10 -3.98 0.67 -4.41
N PHE A 11 -2.77 0.18 -4.15
CA PHE A 11 -1.60 0.47 -4.96
C PHE A 11 -1.26 -0.78 -5.78
N ALA A 12 -1.39 -0.64 -7.09
CA ALA A 12 -0.92 -1.62 -8.07
C ALA A 12 0.27 -1.03 -8.80
N GLY A 13 1.41 -1.70 -8.71
CA GLY A 13 2.69 -1.20 -9.24
C GLY A 13 3.86 -1.77 -8.45
N GLY A 14 5.05 -1.73 -9.02
CA GLY A 14 6.23 -2.35 -8.40
C GLY A 14 7.23 -2.85 -9.44
N GLY A 15 7.89 -3.97 -9.16
CA GLY A 15 8.92 -4.54 -10.02
C GLY A 15 10.31 -3.99 -9.77
N THR A 16 10.44 -2.69 -9.46
CA THR A 16 11.68 -2.02 -9.04
C THR A 16 11.46 -1.03 -7.90
N GLY A 17 12.53 -0.63 -7.21
CA GLY A 17 12.46 0.36 -6.13
C GLY A 17 11.96 1.73 -6.60
N GLY A 18 12.28 2.12 -7.84
CA GLY A 18 11.90 3.43 -8.40
C GLY A 18 10.40 3.66 -8.52
N HIS A 19 9.59 2.60 -8.61
CA HIS A 19 8.12 2.70 -8.57
C HIS A 19 7.55 2.41 -7.18
N LEU A 20 8.18 1.48 -6.46
CA LEU A 20 7.72 1.05 -5.14
C LEU A 20 7.77 2.18 -4.12
N PHE A 21 8.92 2.85 -3.98
CA PHE A 21 9.10 3.84 -2.93
C PHE A 21 8.26 5.10 -3.10
N PRO A 22 8.03 5.62 -4.33
CA PRO A 22 7.04 6.67 -4.53
C PRO A 22 5.62 6.24 -4.11
N ALA A 23 5.20 5.02 -4.43
CA ALA A 23 3.89 4.51 -4.00
C ALA A 23 3.79 4.41 -2.47
N VAL A 24 4.86 3.94 -1.81
CA VAL A 24 4.96 3.94 -0.34
C VAL A 24 4.87 5.36 0.22
N ALA A 25 5.59 6.33 -0.35
CA ALA A 25 5.54 7.71 0.13
C ALA A 25 4.14 8.33 0.05
N VAL A 26 3.37 7.99 -1.00
CA VAL A 26 1.96 8.40 -1.12
C VAL A 26 1.10 7.69 -0.08
N ALA A 27 1.32 6.39 0.15
CA ALA A 27 0.60 5.62 1.16
C ALA A 27 0.81 6.19 2.57
N GLU A 28 2.04 6.52 2.96
CA GLU A 28 2.37 7.17 4.24
C GLU A 28 1.58 8.48 4.39
N LYS A 29 1.60 9.34 3.37
CA LYS A 29 0.87 10.62 3.41
C LYS A 29 -0.64 10.47 3.46
N ILE A 30 -1.18 9.41 2.88
CA ILE A 30 -2.60 9.08 3.03
C ILE A 30 -2.90 8.64 4.47
N ALA A 31 -2.07 7.77 5.05
CA ALA A 31 -2.26 7.29 6.43
C ALA A 31 -2.19 8.44 7.45
N GLU A 32 -1.29 9.41 7.24
CA GLU A 32 -1.19 10.63 8.06
C GLU A 32 -2.45 11.50 7.95
N ARG A 33 -2.96 11.74 6.73
CA ARG A 33 -4.07 12.68 6.48
C ARG A 33 -5.45 12.09 6.74
N LEU A 34 -5.59 10.77 6.61
CA LEU A 34 -6.85 10.05 6.74
C LEU A 34 -6.69 8.93 7.77
N PRO A 35 -6.65 9.26 9.08
CA PRO A 35 -6.61 8.24 10.14
C PRO A 35 -7.76 7.24 9.97
N GLY A 36 -7.42 5.96 9.84
CA GLY A 36 -8.38 4.88 9.60
C GLY A 36 -8.61 4.51 8.13
N ALA A 37 -7.90 5.15 7.19
CA ALA A 37 -7.82 4.66 5.81
C ALA A 37 -7.21 3.26 5.78
N LYS A 38 -7.73 2.39 4.91
CA LYS A 38 -7.14 1.07 4.64
C LYS A 38 -6.29 1.14 3.39
N ILE A 39 -5.08 0.63 3.46
CA ILE A 39 -4.11 0.64 2.37
C ILE A 39 -3.71 -0.79 2.05
N LEU A 40 -3.86 -1.17 0.78
CA LEU A 40 -3.48 -2.47 0.24
C LEU A 40 -2.51 -2.27 -0.92
N PHE A 41 -1.39 -2.99 -0.91
CA PHE A 41 -0.53 -3.14 -2.06
C PHE A 41 -0.79 -4.49 -2.74
N VAL A 42 -0.83 -4.48 -4.07
CA VAL A 42 -0.94 -5.70 -4.89
C VAL A 42 0.24 -5.79 -5.85
N GLY A 43 0.81 -6.98 -6.00
CA GLY A 43 1.94 -7.19 -6.91
C GLY A 43 2.49 -8.61 -6.90
N THR A 44 3.73 -8.75 -7.38
CA THR A 44 4.40 -10.04 -7.50
C THR A 44 5.03 -10.45 -6.18
N LYS A 45 4.83 -11.69 -5.72
CA LYS A 45 5.52 -12.16 -4.50
C LYS A 45 7.05 -12.20 -4.66
N SER A 46 7.55 -12.54 -5.85
CA SER A 46 9.00 -12.69 -6.12
C SER A 46 9.74 -11.38 -6.43
N LYS A 47 9.03 -10.24 -6.56
CA LYS A 47 9.63 -8.93 -6.81
C LYS A 47 9.83 -8.16 -5.50
N ILE A 48 10.38 -6.95 -5.61
CA ILE A 48 10.77 -6.13 -4.48
C ILE A 48 9.58 -5.81 -3.56
N GLU A 49 8.39 -5.55 -4.10
CA GLU A 49 7.19 -5.25 -3.33
C GLU A 49 6.80 -6.38 -2.37
N GLY A 50 6.87 -7.64 -2.80
CA GLY A 50 6.53 -8.79 -1.97
C GLY A 50 7.45 -9.00 -0.77
N ARG A 51 8.66 -8.41 -0.79
CA ARG A 51 9.62 -8.44 0.33
C ARG A 51 9.59 -7.18 1.18
N VAL A 52 9.36 -6.02 0.57
CA VAL A 52 9.49 -4.71 1.22
C VAL A 52 8.18 -4.29 1.88
N ILE A 53 7.04 -4.40 1.20
CA ILE A 53 5.75 -3.93 1.72
C ILE A 53 5.38 -4.56 3.07
N PRO A 54 5.45 -5.90 3.25
CA PRO A 54 5.12 -6.50 4.54
C PRO A 54 6.03 -6.01 5.68
N LYS A 55 7.30 -5.70 5.39
CA LYS A 55 8.26 -5.18 6.39
C LYS A 55 7.97 -3.75 6.82
N LEU A 56 7.31 -2.98 5.95
CA LEU A 56 6.82 -1.63 6.25
C LEU A 56 5.49 -1.64 7.00
N GLY A 57 4.92 -2.82 7.28
CA GLY A 57 3.66 -2.95 8.02
C GLY A 57 2.40 -2.75 7.17
N TYR A 58 2.54 -2.63 5.85
CA TYR A 58 1.40 -2.51 4.94
C TYR A 58 0.84 -3.88 4.53
N GLU A 59 -0.46 -3.93 4.28
CA GLU A 59 -1.12 -5.12 3.73
C GLU A 59 -0.62 -5.36 2.30
N PHE A 60 -0.21 -6.60 2.02
CA PHE A 60 0.23 -7.03 0.70
C PHE A 60 -0.58 -8.23 0.24
N LYS A 61 -1.10 -8.17 -0.99
CA LYS A 61 -1.74 -9.31 -1.64
C LYS A 61 -0.97 -9.67 -2.92
N ALA A 62 -0.38 -10.85 -2.91
CA ALA A 62 0.21 -11.43 -4.09
C ALA A 62 -0.88 -11.77 -5.12
N ILE A 63 -0.63 -11.43 -6.38
CA ILE A 63 -1.50 -11.77 -7.52
C ILE A 63 -0.91 -12.87 -8.41
N TRP A 64 0.34 -13.27 -8.15
CA TRP A 64 1.05 -14.43 -8.68
C TRP A 64 2.26 -14.77 -7.80
#